data_AF-A0A9D2RLR7-F1
#
_entry.id   AF-A0A9D2RLR7-F1
#
_cell.length_a   1.000
_cell.length_b   1.000
_cell.length_c   1.000
_cell.angle_alpha   90.00
_cell.angle_beta   90.00
_cell.angle_gamma   90.00
#
_symmetry.space_group_name_H-M   'P 1'
#
loop_
_entity.id
_entity.type
_entity.pdbx_description
1 polymer ?
#
loop_
_entity_poly.entity_id
_entity_poly.type
_entity_poly.pdbx_seq_one_letter_code
_entity_poly.pdbx_strand_id
1 'polypeptide(L)'
;MHREPTSWLLPWYRLIFKVSAIFNAVIFGSSQSTQPILGYHYGAGKYGRVKETFKKAVTIVTCISCAAFLCFHIFLFCTFIVGAQILCAQFFPAIGEGGIGTIVSLSRQVFFLLPLVILFSLIWGINGVLWASPISDGLSGVMALLLVHRKMQDW
;
A
#
# COMPACT_ATOMS: atom_id res chain seq x y z
N MET A 1 -12.88 -4.06 -40.61
CA MET A 1 -11.95 -3.33 -39.71
C MET A 1 -12.77 -2.40 -38.82
N HIS A 2 -13.52 -2.97 -37.87
CA HIS A 2 -14.32 -2.18 -36.93
C HIS A 2 -13.39 -1.65 -35.84
N ARG A 3 -13.18 -0.32 -35.81
CA ARG A 3 -12.46 0.34 -34.71
C ARG A 3 -13.35 0.24 -33.48
N GLU A 4 -12.87 -0.44 -32.46
CA GLU A 4 -13.58 -0.52 -31.19
C GLU A 4 -13.84 0.91 -30.64
N PRO A 5 -15.05 1.20 -30.13
CA PRO A 5 -15.46 2.54 -29.69
C PRO A 5 -14.73 3.05 -28.43
N THR A 6 -13.60 2.47 -28.06
CA THR A 6 -12.79 2.76 -26.85
C THR A 6 -11.44 3.41 -27.14
N SER A 7 -11.08 3.61 -28.42
CA SER A 7 -9.77 4.16 -28.81
C SER A 7 -9.50 5.60 -28.33
N TRP A 8 -10.55 6.40 -28.14
CA TRP A 8 -10.47 7.76 -27.58
C TRP A 8 -10.40 7.78 -26.04
N LEU A 9 -10.84 6.72 -25.37
CA LEU A 9 -10.71 6.56 -23.91
C LEU A 9 -9.30 6.11 -23.50
N LEU A 10 -8.58 5.42 -24.38
CA LEU A 10 -7.25 4.91 -24.10
C LEU A 10 -6.22 5.99 -23.70
N PRO A 11 -6.11 7.15 -24.40
CA PRO A 11 -5.21 8.23 -23.99
C PRO A 11 -5.55 8.81 -22.61
N TRP A 12 -6.85 9.01 -22.33
CA TRP A 12 -7.33 9.49 -21.03
C TRP A 12 -7.03 8.50 -19.91
N TYR A 13 -7.30 7.21 -20.14
CA TYR A 13 -6.92 6.13 -19.24
C TYR A 13 -5.41 6.11 -19.00
N ARG A 14 -4.58 6.17 -20.06
CA ARG A 14 -3.12 6.21 -19.93
C ARG A 14 -2.62 7.39 -19.09
N LEU A 15 -3.26 8.56 -19.21
CA LEU A 15 -2.92 9.73 -18.40
C LEU A 15 -3.26 9.49 -16.92
N ILE A 16 -4.45 8.98 -16.63
CA ILE A 16 -4.90 8.68 -15.26
C ILE A 16 -3.96 7.67 -14.58
N PHE A 17 -3.61 6.59 -15.26
CA PHE A 17 -2.69 5.57 -14.73
C PHE A 17 -1.28 6.11 -14.50
N LYS A 18 -0.77 6.97 -15.39
CA LYS A 18 0.55 7.61 -15.19
C LYS A 18 0.56 8.55 -13.99
N VAL A 19 -0.47 9.36 -13.82
CA VAL A 19 -0.59 10.25 -12.65
C VAL A 19 -0.67 9.42 -11.36
N SER A 20 -1.49 8.37 -11.34
CA SER A 20 -1.58 7.45 -10.19
C SER A 20 -0.24 6.74 -9.88
N ALA A 21 0.53 6.36 -10.90
CA ALA A 21 1.84 5.74 -10.71
C ALA A 21 2.85 6.69 -10.06
N ILE A 22 2.84 7.98 -10.43
CA ILE A 22 3.71 8.99 -9.80
C ILE A 22 3.41 9.13 -8.31
N PHE A 23 2.13 9.17 -7.93
CA PHE A 23 1.73 9.21 -6.52
C PHE A 23 2.17 7.96 -5.75
N ASN A 24 1.96 6.78 -6.32
CA ASN A 24 2.42 5.54 -5.71
C ASN A 24 3.95 5.52 -5.55
N ALA A 25 4.71 6.04 -6.52
CA ALA A 25 6.17 6.11 -6.44
C ALA A 25 6.66 6.92 -5.23
N VAL A 26 6.00 8.03 -4.89
CA VAL A 26 6.33 8.84 -3.70
C VAL A 26 6.13 8.05 -2.40
N ILE A 27 5.04 7.28 -2.32
CA ILE A 27 4.72 6.44 -1.17
C ILE A 27 5.73 5.29 -1.03
N PHE A 28 6.09 4.64 -2.13
CA PHE A 28 7.14 3.63 -2.17
C PHE A 28 8.50 4.22 -1.78
N GLY A 29 8.85 5.43 -2.25
CA GLY A 29 10.10 6.10 -1.88
C GLY A 29 10.21 6.39 -0.38
N SER A 30 9.11 6.85 0.24
CA SER A 30 9.05 7.09 1.69
C SER A 30 9.16 5.80 2.51
N SER A 31 8.64 4.70 1.98
CA SER A 31 8.70 3.40 2.65
C SER A 31 10.09 2.77 2.56
N GLN A 32 10.76 2.88 1.41
CA GLN A 32 12.11 2.35 1.22
C GLN A 32 13.18 3.10 2.03
N SER A 33 13.00 4.40 2.28
CA SER A 33 13.92 5.16 3.13
C SER A 33 13.85 4.75 4.61
N THR A 34 12.70 4.26 5.05
CA THR A 34 12.46 3.87 6.46
C THR A 34 13.08 2.50 6.79
N GLN A 35 13.14 1.59 5.81
CA GLN A 35 13.65 0.22 5.97
C GLN A 35 15.07 0.13 6.58
N PRO A 36 16.12 0.84 6.08
CA PRO A 36 17.45 0.77 6.68
C PRO A 36 17.53 1.37 8.09
N ILE A 37 16.74 2.40 8.39
CA ILE A 37 16.71 3.05 9.72
C ILE A 37 16.13 2.10 10.76
N LEU A 38 15.04 1.40 10.42
CA LEU A 38 14.44 0.36 11.26
C LEU A 38 15.43 -0.78 11.49
N GLY A 39 16.09 -1.26 10.43
CA GLY A 39 17.09 -2.34 10.54
C GLY A 39 18.26 -1.97 11.46
N TYR A 40 18.76 -0.74 11.38
CA TYR A 40 19.84 -0.27 12.27
C TYR A 40 19.41 -0.21 13.73
N HIS A 41 18.22 0.36 14.02
CA HIS A 41 17.73 0.46 15.40
C HIS A 41 17.37 -0.89 16.01
N TYR A 42 16.83 -1.79 15.19
CA TYR A 42 16.50 -3.15 15.60
C TYR A 42 17.76 -3.98 15.86
N GLY A 43 18.75 -3.93 14.95
CA GLY A 43 20.05 -4.59 15.13
C GLY A 43 20.84 -4.08 16.34
N ALA A 44 20.62 -2.83 16.75
CA ALA A 44 21.18 -2.25 17.97
C ALA A 44 20.38 -2.58 19.26
N GLY A 45 19.32 -3.38 19.18
CA GLY A 45 18.46 -3.76 20.31
C GLY A 45 17.61 -2.62 20.90
N LYS A 46 17.50 -1.48 20.22
CA LYS A 46 16.81 -0.27 20.71
C LYS A 46 15.34 -0.23 20.27
N TYR A 47 14.54 -1.18 20.75
CA TYR A 47 13.12 -1.35 20.36
C TYR A 47 12.27 -0.07 20.54
N GLY A 48 12.52 0.72 21.58
CA GLY A 48 11.82 2.00 21.79
C GLY A 48 11.98 2.98 20.62
N ARG A 49 13.17 3.02 20.00
CA ARG A 49 13.42 3.85 18.80
C ARG A 49 12.78 3.25 17.56
N VAL A 50 12.66 1.93 17.46
CA VAL A 50 11.95 1.26 16.36
C VAL A 50 10.47 1.69 16.34
N LYS A 51 9.81 1.73 17.51
CA LYS A 51 8.43 2.22 17.64
C LYS A 51 8.31 3.70 17.25
N GLU A 52 9.27 4.53 17.67
CA GLU A 52 9.28 5.96 17.33
C GLU A 52 9.48 6.19 15.82
N THR A 53 10.43 5.50 15.19
CA THR A 53 10.69 5.57 13.75
C THR A 53 9.49 5.10 12.96
N PHE A 54 8.83 4.00 13.37
CA PHE A 54 7.62 3.53 12.73
C PHE A 54 6.48 4.56 12.84
N LYS A 55 6.26 5.14 14.03
CA LYS A 55 5.24 6.18 14.24
C LYS A 55 5.51 7.43 13.39
N LYS A 56 6.78 7.85 13.26
CA LYS A 56 7.19 8.95 12.39
C LYS A 56 6.93 8.62 10.91
N ALA A 57 7.26 7.42 10.47
CA ALA A 57 7.03 6.98 9.09
C ALA A 57 5.53 6.97 8.73
N VAL A 58 4.67 6.44 9.62
CA VAL A 58 3.21 6.48 9.46
C VAL A 58 2.70 7.92 9.39
N THR A 59 3.23 8.81 10.24
CA THR A 59 2.86 10.24 10.22
C THR A 59 3.22 10.91 8.90
N ILE A 60 4.43 10.65 8.37
CA ILE A 60 4.90 11.20 7.08
C ILE A 60 4.00 10.73 5.93
N VAL A 61 3.71 9.43 5.87
CA VAL A 61 2.84 8.87 4.82
C VAL A 61 1.41 9.38 4.95
N THR A 62 0.92 9.60 6.17
CA THR A 62 -0.37 10.25 6.42
C THR A 62 -0.38 11.69 5.90
N CYS A 63 0.67 12.48 6.16
CA CYS A 63 0.79 13.85 5.66
C CYS A 63 0.82 13.91 4.12
N ILE A 64 1.58 13.02 3.47
CA ILE A 64 1.63 12.91 2.01
C ILE A 64 0.25 12.55 1.44
N SER A 65 -0.45 11.61 2.08
CA SER A 65 -1.80 11.21 1.69
C SER A 65 -2.81 12.35 1.84
N CYS A 66 -2.74 13.12 2.93
CA CYS A 66 -3.57 14.31 3.14
C CYS A 66 -3.29 15.41 2.11
N ALA A 67 -2.03 15.66 1.77
CA ALA A 67 -1.66 16.62 0.73
C ALA A 67 -2.18 16.19 -0.65
N ALA A 68 -2.11 14.88 -0.97
CA ALA A 68 -2.65 14.34 -2.20
C ALA A 68 -4.19 14.48 -2.27
N PHE A 69 -4.89 14.25 -1.16
CA PHE A 69 -6.34 14.43 -1.05
C PHE A 69 -6.78 15.88 -1.31
N LEU A 70 -6.02 16.86 -0.85
CA LEU A 70 -6.28 18.29 -1.09
C LEU A 70 -6.10 18.69 -2.57
N CYS A 71 -5.17 18.05 -3.29
CA CYS A 71 -4.90 18.37 -4.70
C CYS A 71 -5.87 17.71 -5.69
N PHE A 72 -6.48 16.57 -5.34
CA PHE A 72 -7.30 15.79 -6.28
C PHE A 72 -8.45 15.09 -5.51
N HIS A 73 -9.68 15.58 -5.71
CA HIS A 73 -10.85 15.14 -4.95
C HIS A 73 -11.34 13.72 -5.33
N ILE A 74 -11.91 13.01 -4.34
CA ILE A 74 -12.57 11.68 -4.37
C ILE A 74 -11.69 10.47 -4.76
N PHE A 75 -10.82 10.54 -5.76
CA PHE A 75 -10.07 9.35 -6.23
C PHE A 75 -8.93 8.91 -5.30
N LEU A 76 -8.45 9.78 -4.40
CA LEU A 76 -7.29 9.50 -3.54
C LEU A 76 -7.62 9.10 -2.09
N PHE A 77 -8.89 8.97 -1.72
CA PHE A 77 -9.23 8.50 -0.37
C PHE A 77 -8.70 7.08 -0.11
N CYS A 78 -8.66 6.22 -1.13
CA CYS A 78 -8.08 4.87 -1.03
C CYS A 78 -6.55 4.87 -0.86
N THR A 79 -5.86 5.93 -1.27
CA THR A 79 -4.39 6.03 -1.24
C THR A 79 -3.85 6.11 0.18
N PHE A 80 -4.65 6.62 1.12
CA PHE A 80 -4.31 6.61 2.55
C PHE A 80 -4.02 5.20 3.06
N ILE A 81 -4.86 4.23 2.68
CA ILE A 81 -4.71 2.86 3.15
C ILE A 81 -3.51 2.16 2.50
N VAL A 82 -3.25 2.47 1.22
CA VAL A 82 -2.10 1.95 0.47
C VAL A 82 -0.78 2.36 1.13
N GLY A 83 -0.67 3.61 1.59
CA GLY A 83 0.55 4.09 2.25
C GLY A 83 0.89 3.37 3.55
N ALA A 84 -0.11 3.18 4.42
CA ALA A 84 0.08 2.44 5.66
C ALA A 84 0.45 0.96 5.40
N GLN A 85 -0.16 0.35 4.38
CA GLN A 85 0.13 -1.03 3.97
C GLN A 85 1.57 -1.20 3.50
N ILE A 86 2.06 -0.33 2.60
CA ILE A 86 3.41 -0.42 2.05
C ILE A 86 4.44 -0.26 3.17
N LEU A 87 4.25 0.68 4.09
CA LEU A 87 5.11 0.85 5.26
C LEU A 87 5.19 -0.43 6.10
N CYS A 88 4.05 -1.05 6.42
CA CYS A 88 4.03 -2.27 7.22
C CYS A 88 4.68 -3.45 6.48
N ALA A 89 4.46 -3.56 5.17
CA ALA A 89 5.07 -4.61 4.35
C ALA A 89 6.59 -4.47 4.27
N GLN A 90 7.13 -3.24 4.30
CA GLN A 90 8.58 -2.98 4.34
C GLN A 90 9.17 -3.04 5.75
N PHE A 91 8.34 -2.89 6.78
CA PHE A 91 8.75 -2.96 8.18
C PHE A 91 9.23 -4.36 8.59
N PHE A 92 8.49 -5.42 8.25
CA PHE A 92 8.83 -6.78 8.67
C PHE A 92 10.16 -7.31 8.09
N PRO A 93 10.46 -7.11 6.80
CA PRO A 93 11.79 -7.41 6.27
C PRO A 93 12.90 -6.59 6.92
N ALA A 94 12.63 -5.35 7.34
CA ALA A 94 13.62 -4.47 7.97
C ALA A 94 14.14 -5.02 9.31
N ILE A 95 13.27 -5.71 10.07
CA ILE A 95 13.58 -6.23 11.41
C ILE A 95 14.08 -7.70 11.39
N GLY A 96 14.41 -8.24 10.21
CA GLY A 96 14.86 -9.64 10.05
C GLY A 96 13.74 -10.68 10.08
N GLU A 97 12.49 -10.29 10.32
CA GLU A 97 11.29 -11.15 10.28
C GLU A 97 10.73 -11.24 8.85
N GLY A 98 11.61 -11.52 7.89
CA GLY A 98 11.28 -11.56 6.46
C GLY A 98 10.15 -12.54 6.11
N GLY A 99 9.98 -13.62 6.89
CA GLY A 99 8.87 -14.57 6.73
C GLY A 99 7.50 -13.91 6.92
N ILE A 100 7.32 -13.10 7.97
CA ILE A 100 6.07 -12.38 8.23
C ILE A 100 5.85 -11.31 7.13
N GLY A 101 6.90 -10.60 6.73
CA GLY A 101 6.84 -9.62 5.64
C GLY A 101 6.47 -10.22 4.28
N THR A 102 6.98 -11.42 4.01
CA THR A 102 6.63 -12.20 2.80
C THR A 102 5.17 -12.61 2.84
N ILE A 103 4.66 -13.11 3.97
CA ILE A 103 3.25 -13.47 4.14
C ILE A 103 2.35 -12.25 3.94
N VAL A 104 2.69 -11.09 4.51
CA VAL A 104 1.95 -9.84 4.30
C VAL A 104 1.96 -9.40 2.82
N SER A 105 3.11 -9.53 2.15
CA SER A 105 3.26 -9.18 0.73
C SER A 105 2.49 -10.12 -0.20
N LEU A 106 2.46 -11.42 0.12
CA LEU A 106 1.71 -12.44 -0.60
C LEU A 106 0.21 -12.35 -0.35
N SER A 107 -0.19 -11.97 0.88
CA SER A 107 -1.59 -11.75 1.25
C SER A 107 -2.23 -10.72 0.32
N ARG A 108 -1.50 -9.66 -0.03
CA ARG A 108 -1.93 -8.65 -1.00
C ARG A 108 -2.18 -9.25 -2.38
N GLN A 109 -1.21 -9.94 -2.95
CA GLN A 109 -1.23 -10.27 -4.38
C GLN A 109 -2.02 -11.53 -4.71
N VAL A 110 -1.95 -12.54 -3.84
CA VAL A 110 -2.44 -13.89 -4.15
C VAL A 110 -3.70 -14.21 -3.36
N PHE A 111 -3.74 -13.91 -2.06
CA PHE A 111 -4.85 -14.34 -1.21
C PHE A 111 -6.05 -13.39 -1.23
N PHE A 112 -5.83 -12.08 -1.27
CA PHE A 112 -6.94 -11.11 -1.30
C PHE A 112 -7.24 -10.65 -2.73
N LEU A 113 -6.25 -10.16 -3.47
CA LEU A 113 -6.49 -9.53 -4.77
C LEU A 113 -7.02 -10.50 -5.83
N LEU A 114 -6.47 -11.70 -5.92
CA LEU A 114 -6.83 -12.68 -6.96
C LEU A 114 -8.31 -13.13 -6.88
N PRO A 115 -8.82 -13.59 -5.72
CA PRO A 115 -10.24 -13.92 -5.59
C PRO A 115 -11.16 -12.70 -5.65
N LEU A 116 -10.76 -11.53 -5.10
CA LEU A 116 -11.57 -10.31 -5.17
C LEU A 116 -11.71 -9.82 -6.62
N VAL A 117 -10.65 -9.83 -7.41
CA VAL A 117 -10.68 -9.45 -8.83
C VAL A 117 -11.59 -10.38 -9.61
N ILE A 118 -11.48 -11.70 -9.42
CA ILE A 118 -12.35 -12.67 -10.10
C ILE A 118 -13.82 -12.44 -9.70
N LEU A 119 -14.09 -12.32 -8.40
CA LEU A 119 -15.44 -12.13 -7.87
C LEU A 119 -16.05 -10.81 -8.39
N PHE A 120 -15.38 -9.67 -8.21
CA PHE A 120 -15.90 -8.36 -8.62
C PHE A 120 -15.95 -8.16 -10.13
N SER A 121 -15.02 -8.75 -10.89
CA SER A 121 -15.04 -8.71 -12.36
C SER A 121 -16.27 -9.43 -12.91
N LEU A 122 -16.70 -10.52 -12.27
CA LEU A 122 -17.91 -11.27 -12.65
C LEU A 122 -19.22 -10.49 -12.42
N ILE A 123 -19.29 -9.60 -11.41
CA ILE A 123 -20.53 -8.87 -11.06
C ILE A 123 -20.61 -7.47 -11.69
N TRP A 124 -19.48 -6.78 -11.84
CA TRP A 124 -19.42 -5.36 -12.25
C TRP A 124 -18.51 -5.07 -13.46
N GLY A 125 -17.96 -6.09 -14.11
CA GLY A 125 -17.08 -5.93 -15.28
C GLY A 125 -15.83 -5.11 -14.95
N ILE A 126 -15.43 -4.21 -15.86
CA ILE A 126 -14.21 -3.39 -15.73
C ILE A 126 -14.21 -2.50 -14.48
N ASN A 127 -15.38 -2.01 -14.06
CA ASN A 127 -15.48 -1.20 -12.85
C ASN A 127 -15.18 -2.02 -11.59
N GLY A 128 -15.54 -3.31 -11.56
CA GLY A 128 -15.25 -4.19 -10.44
C GLY A 128 -13.74 -4.40 -10.21
N VAL A 129 -12.95 -4.46 -11.28
CA VAL A 129 -11.49 -4.60 -11.20
C VAL A 129 -10.84 -3.36 -10.58
N LEU A 130 -11.35 -2.17 -10.90
CA LEU A 130 -10.86 -0.90 -10.34
C LEU A 130 -11.08 -0.82 -8.82
N TRP A 131 -12.20 -1.35 -8.31
CA TRP A 131 -12.47 -1.40 -6.86
C TRP A 131 -11.75 -2.54 -6.14
N ALA A 132 -11.46 -3.66 -6.82
CA ALA A 132 -10.81 -4.82 -6.21
C ALA A 132 -9.41 -4.52 -5.67
N SER A 133 -8.60 -3.71 -6.39
CA SER A 133 -7.24 -3.35 -5.95
C SER A 133 -7.23 -2.58 -4.62
N PRO A 134 -7.91 -1.43 -4.47
CA PRO A 134 -7.89 -0.68 -3.20
C PRO A 134 -8.56 -1.43 -2.04
N ILE A 135 -9.57 -2.28 -2.30
CA ILE A 135 -10.20 -3.10 -1.26
C ILE A 135 -9.21 -4.16 -0.74
N SER A 136 -8.47 -4.81 -1.64
CA SER A 136 -7.43 -5.78 -1.27
C SER A 136 -6.29 -5.13 -0.50
N ASP A 137 -5.83 -3.95 -0.94
CA ASP A 137 -4.83 -3.16 -0.22
C ASP A 137 -5.35 -2.70 1.15
N GLY A 138 -6.65 -2.43 1.24
CA GLY A 138 -7.40 -2.18 2.46
C GLY A 138 -7.24 -3.30 3.49
N LEU A 139 -7.69 -4.49 3.12
CA LEU A 139 -7.64 -5.69 3.95
C LEU A 139 -6.21 -6.07 4.34
N SER A 140 -5.28 -6.00 3.38
CA SER A 140 -3.85 -6.21 3.61
C SER A 140 -3.26 -5.22 4.61
N GLY A 141 -3.61 -3.93 4.48
CA GLY A 141 -3.16 -2.88 5.40
C GLY A 141 -3.65 -3.10 6.83
N VAL A 142 -4.92 -3.48 7.00
CA VAL A 142 -5.49 -3.81 8.32
C VAL A 142 -4.77 -5.02 8.93
N MET A 143 -4.59 -6.10 8.16
CA MET A 143 -3.88 -7.29 8.64
C MET A 143 -2.44 -6.95 9.06
N ALA A 144 -1.74 -6.14 8.26
CA ALA A 144 -0.37 -5.74 8.55
C ALA A 144 -0.28 -4.88 9.82
N LEU A 145 -1.19 -3.91 10.00
CA LEU A 145 -1.25 -3.09 11.20
C LEU A 145 -1.53 -3.91 12.46
N LEU A 146 -2.42 -4.91 12.39
CA LEU A 146 -2.70 -5.82 13.50
C LEU A 146 -1.46 -6.64 13.88
N LEU A 147 -0.73 -7.16 12.90
CA LEU A 147 0.51 -7.90 13.13
C LEU A 147 1.60 -7.01 13.73
N VAL A 148 1.76 -5.78 13.24
CA VAL A 148 2.73 -4.82 13.79
C VAL A 148 2.34 -4.45 15.23
N HIS A 149 1.05 -4.24 15.50
CA HIS A 149 0.58 -3.94 16.85
C HIS A 149 0.88 -5.09 17.83
N ARG A 150 0.59 -6.34 17.45
CA ARG A 150 0.95 -7.51 18.25
C ARG A 150 2.45 -7.60 18.49
N LYS A 151 3.26 -7.44 17.44
CA LYS A 151 4.73 -7.49 17.55
C LYS A 151 5.29 -6.37 18.42
N MET A 152 4.67 -5.18 18.41
CA MET A 152 5.05 -4.08 19.28
C MET A 152 4.60 -4.25 20.74
N GLN A 153 3.67 -5.16 21.04
CA GLN A 153 3.34 -5.54 22.41
C GLN A 153 4.30 -6.60 22.96
N ASP A 154 4.87 -7.43 22.10
CA ASP A 154 5.87 -8.43 22.46
C ASP A 154 7.24 -7.82 22.83
N TRP A 155 7.50 -6.56 22.46
CA TRP A 155 8.73 -5.80 22.78
C TRP A 155 8.50 -4.73 23.84
#